data_AF-A0A7J2TCC2-F1
#
_entry.id   AF-A0A7J2TCC2-F1
#
_cell.length_a   1.000
_cell.length_b   1.000
_cell.length_c   1.000
_cell.angle_alpha   90.00
_cell.angle_beta   90.00
_cell.angle_gamma   90.00
#
_symmetry.space_group_name_H-M   'P 1'
#
loop_
_entity.id
_entity.type
_entity.pdbx_description
1 polymer ?
#
loop_
_entity_poly.entity_id
_entity_poly.type
_entity_poly.pdbx_seq_one_letter_code
_entity_poly.pdbx_strand_id
1 'polypeptide(L)'
;MKKHMYYAVYDVSDNQTRMRVAQALKDAGFVRVQKSVFCGSLSSQQKKDLVEKLKGIAASSDSVYLILTCNKCFGKVTIIGQGFDKDYVAGELESLVI
;
A
#
# COMPACT_ATOMS: atom_id res chain seq x y z
N MET A 1 9.23 16.93 3.75
CA MET A 1 9.59 15.81 4.67
C MET A 1 10.01 14.61 3.85
N LYS A 2 11.02 13.85 4.30
CA LYS A 2 11.47 12.63 3.63
C LYS A 2 10.34 11.60 3.62
N LYS A 3 10.08 10.97 2.46
CA LYS A 3 9.14 9.85 2.34
C LYS A 3 9.90 8.53 2.35
N HIS A 4 9.20 7.48 2.78
CA HIS A 4 9.69 6.11 2.81
C HIS A 4 8.73 5.19 2.03
N MET A 5 9.28 4.19 1.36
CA MET A 5 8.50 3.23 0.56
C MET A 5 7.91 2.12 1.44
N TYR A 6 6.66 1.77 1.19
CA TYR A 6 5.94 0.71 1.90
C TYR A 6 5.23 -0.22 0.93
N TYR A 7 5.21 -1.51 1.25
CA TYR A 7 4.15 -2.41 0.82
C TYR A 7 3.08 -2.45 1.92
N ALA A 8 1.83 -2.26 1.52
CA ALA A 8 0.68 -2.51 2.37
C ALA A 8 0.06 -3.85 1.98
N VAL A 9 -0.04 -4.77 2.93
CA VAL A 9 -0.62 -6.10 2.74
C VAL A 9 -1.73 -6.26 3.77
N TYR A 10 -2.86 -6.82 3.37
CA TYR A 10 -3.94 -7.07 4.32
C TYR A 10 -4.58 -8.44 4.15
N ASP A 11 -5.09 -8.96 5.25
CA ASP A 11 -6.04 -10.07 5.28
C ASP A 11 -7.31 -9.58 5.98
N VAL A 12 -8.37 -9.38 5.19
CA VAL A 12 -9.63 -8.77 5.62
C VAL A 12 -10.77 -9.57 5.02
N SER A 13 -11.50 -10.25 5.90
CA SER A 13 -12.54 -11.19 5.51
C SER A 13 -13.79 -10.48 4.99
N ASP A 14 -14.28 -9.48 5.74
CA ASP A 14 -15.49 -8.74 5.36
C ASP A 14 -15.29 -7.88 4.11
N ASN A 15 -16.26 -7.94 3.20
CA ASN A 15 -16.19 -7.24 1.92
C ASN A 15 -16.26 -5.72 2.08
N GLN A 16 -17.10 -5.21 2.98
CA GLN A 16 -17.26 -3.77 3.19
C GLN A 16 -16.04 -3.18 3.88
N THR A 17 -15.53 -3.84 4.92
CA THR A 17 -14.28 -3.46 5.59
C THR A 17 -13.12 -3.45 4.61
N ARG A 18 -12.99 -4.49 3.77
CA ARG A 18 -11.93 -4.55 2.75
C ARG A 18 -12.02 -3.42 1.73
N MET A 19 -13.22 -3.03 1.30
CA MET A 19 -13.39 -1.87 0.42
C MET A 19 -12.93 -0.57 1.10
N ARG A 20 -13.26 -0.38 2.38
CA ARG A 20 -12.83 0.78 3.16
C ARG A 20 -11.32 0.82 3.37
N VAL A 21 -10.69 -0.31 3.67
CA VAL A 21 -9.22 -0.44 3.78
C VAL A 21 -8.57 -0.08 2.44
N ALA A 22 -9.06 -0.66 1.34
CA ALA A 22 -8.54 -0.37 0.01
C ALA A 22 -8.68 1.12 -0.36
N GLN A 23 -9.81 1.75 -0.01
CA GLN A 23 -10.01 3.18 -0.24
C GLN A 23 -9.07 4.03 0.61
N ALA A 24 -8.90 3.70 1.89
CA ALA A 24 -7.97 4.41 2.77
C ALA A 24 -6.52 4.38 2.24
N LEU A 25 -6.09 3.24 1.69
CA LEU A 25 -4.77 3.11 1.05
C LEU A 25 -4.66 3.97 -0.22
N LYS A 26 -5.69 3.96 -1.09
CA LYS A 26 -5.73 4.81 -2.29
C LYS A 26 -5.70 6.30 -1.95
N ASP A 27 -6.49 6.73 -0.97
CA ASP A 27 -6.50 8.13 -0.50
C ASP A 27 -5.13 8.57 0.01
N ALA A 28 -4.35 7.64 0.58
CA ALA A 28 -2.99 7.88 1.04
C ALA A 28 -1.94 7.84 -0.09
N GLY A 29 -2.36 7.65 -1.34
CA GLY A 29 -1.49 7.61 -2.52
C GLY A 29 -0.84 6.25 -2.79
N PHE A 30 -1.38 5.16 -2.25
CA PHE A 30 -0.91 3.82 -2.61
C PHE A 30 -1.54 3.34 -3.92
N VAL A 31 -0.73 2.68 -4.75
CA VAL A 31 -1.15 1.97 -5.95
C VAL A 31 -1.47 0.52 -5.59
N ARG A 32 -2.58 -0.02 -6.13
CA ARG A 32 -2.99 -1.41 -5.91
C ARG A 32 -2.26 -2.33 -6.88
N VAL A 33 -1.55 -3.32 -6.35
CA VAL A 33 -0.73 -4.25 -7.16
C VAL A 33 -1.25 -5.68 -7.14
N GLN A 34 -2.03 -6.05 -6.13
CA GLN A 34 -2.87 -7.26 -6.12
C GLN A 34 -4.17 -7.01 -5.35
N LYS A 35 -5.07 -8.01 -5.32
CA LYS A 35 -6.35 -7.94 -4.59
C LYS A 35 -6.16 -7.46 -3.14
N SER A 36 -5.09 -7.87 -2.47
CA SER A 36 -4.82 -7.48 -1.08
C SER A 36 -3.42 -6.92 -0.85
N VAL A 37 -2.79 -6.39 -1.90
CA VAL A 37 -1.45 -5.82 -1.84
C VAL A 37 -1.42 -4.48 -2.56
N PHE A 38 -0.80 -3.51 -1.90
CA PHE A 38 -0.62 -2.15 -2.35
C PHE A 38 0.82 -1.72 -2.10
N CYS A 39 1.28 -0.69 -2.81
CA CYS A 39 2.56 -0.07 -2.53
C CYS A 39 2.52 1.44 -2.73
N GLY A 40 3.32 2.16 -1.96
CA GLY A 40 3.29 3.62 -1.96
C GLY A 40 4.39 4.23 -1.09
N SER A 41 4.50 5.55 -1.12
CA SER A 41 5.45 6.29 -0.28
C SER A 41 4.73 7.17 0.73
N LEU A 42 5.21 7.16 1.98
CA LEU A 42 4.63 7.93 3.07
C LEU A 42 5.70 8.75 3.78
N SER A 43 5.35 9.99 4.14
CA SER A 43 6.07 10.71 5.19
C SER A 43 5.70 10.13 6.56
N SER A 44 6.49 10.45 7.59
CA SER A 44 6.21 10.02 8.96
C SER A 44 4.83 10.47 9.46
N GLN A 45 4.36 11.65 9.03
CA GLN A 45 3.03 12.15 9.42
C GLN A 45 1.93 11.37 8.68
N GLN A 46 2.04 11.24 7.34
CA GLN A 46 1.08 10.47 6.55
C GLN A 46 0.95 9.03 7.04
N LYS A 47 2.06 8.41 7.47
CA LYS A 47 2.03 7.08 8.07
C LYS A 47 1.22 7.04 9.36
N LYS A 48 1.40 8.00 10.27
CA LYS A 48 0.62 8.05 11.53
C LYS A 48 -0.87 8.19 11.23
N ASP A 49 -1.23 9.11 10.34
CA ASP A 49 -2.61 9.39 9.97
C ASP A 49 -3.27 8.15 9.34
N LEU A 50 -2.56 7.48 8.42
CA LEU A 50 -3.05 6.25 7.79
C LEU A 50 -3.22 5.12 8.81
N VAL A 51 -2.28 4.94 9.74
CA VAL A 51 -2.37 3.90 10.78
C VAL A 51 -3.60 4.12 11.66
N GLU A 52 -3.86 5.34 12.11
CA GLU A 52 -5.05 5.64 12.92
C GLU A 52 -6.35 5.41 12.12
N LYS A 53 -6.40 5.84 10.85
CA LYS A 53 -7.56 5.57 9.97
C LYS A 53 -7.80 4.07 9.80
N LEU A 54 -6.75 3.27 9.58
CA LEU A 54 -6.87 1.82 9.40
C LEU A 54 -7.31 1.11 10.67
N LYS A 55 -6.82 1.52 11.86
CA LYS A 55 -7.30 1.00 13.15
C LYS A 55 -8.79 1.23 13.38
N GLY A 56 -9.32 2.36 12.90
CA GLY A 56 -10.75 2.65 12.98
C GLY A 56 -11.62 1.89 11.98
N ILE A 57 -11.02 1.23 10.99
CA ILE A 57 -11.74 0.50 9.93
C ILE A 57 -11.65 -1.01 10.14
N ALA A 58 -10.45 -1.54 10.41
CA ALA A 58 -10.19 -2.97 10.50
C ALA A 58 -10.83 -3.57 11.76
N ALA A 59 -11.41 -4.78 11.62
CA ALA A 59 -11.87 -5.53 12.78
C ALA A 59 -10.68 -6.09 13.57
N SER A 60 -10.92 -6.49 14.81
CA SER A 60 -9.88 -7.12 15.66
C SER A 60 -9.34 -8.44 15.10
N SER A 61 -10.12 -9.12 14.25
CA SER A 61 -9.73 -10.34 13.55
C SER A 61 -9.00 -10.10 12.23
N ASP A 62 -9.04 -8.86 11.70
CA ASP A 62 -8.39 -8.52 10.45
C ASP A 62 -6.92 -8.14 10.68
N SER A 63 -6.09 -8.26 9.65
CA SER A 63 -4.69 -7.84 9.70
C SER A 63 -4.34 -6.89 8.56
N VAL A 64 -3.60 -5.82 8.89
CA VAL A 64 -3.05 -4.88 7.91
C VAL A 64 -1.60 -4.60 8.28
N TYR A 65 -0.68 -4.92 7.37
CA TYR A 65 0.76 -4.73 7.53
C TYR A 65 1.23 -3.58 6.66
N LEU A 66 2.07 -2.71 7.22
CA LEU A 66 2.86 -1.72 6.48
C LEU A 66 4.34 -2.10 6.55
N ILE A 67 4.85 -2.70 5.48
CA ILE A 67 6.21 -3.22 5.41
C ILE A 67 7.12 -2.14 4.81
N LEU A 68 7.97 -1.56 5.67
CA LEU A 68 8.99 -0.60 5.23
C LEU A 68 9.97 -1.29 4.28
N THR A 69 10.20 -0.68 3.13
CA THR A 69 11.08 -1.23 2.11
C THR A 69 12.19 -0.24 1.77
N CYS A 70 13.40 -0.76 1.55
CA CYS A 70 14.53 0.05 1.12
C CYS A 70 14.38 0.47 -0.35
N ASN A 71 14.91 1.62 -0.76
CA ASN A 71 14.83 2.05 -2.17
C ASN A 71 15.46 1.02 -3.14
N LYS A 72 16.52 0.31 -2.72
CA LYS A 72 17.17 -0.73 -3.53
C LYS A 72 16.37 -2.03 -3.64
N CYS A 73 15.37 -2.21 -2.78
CA CYS A 73 14.56 -3.41 -2.62
C CYS A 73 13.18 -3.24 -3.28
N PHE A 74 12.69 -1.99 -3.30
CA PHE A 74 11.39 -1.66 -3.84
C PHE A 74 11.32 -1.98 -5.34
N GLY A 75 10.21 -2.57 -5.80
CA GLY A 75 10.05 -3.00 -7.20
C GLY A 75 10.80 -4.29 -7.57
N LYS A 76 11.74 -4.77 -6.74
CA LYS A 76 12.40 -6.08 -6.93
C LYS A 76 11.51 -7.22 -6.47
N VAL A 77 10.41 -7.40 -7.19
CA VAL A 77 9.41 -8.43 -6.94
C VAL A 77 9.52 -9.50 -8.01
N THR A 78 9.53 -10.77 -7.62
CA THR A 78 9.38 -11.88 -8.58
C THR A 78 7.89 -12.15 -8.74
N ILE A 79 7.41 -12.17 -9.98
CA ILE A 79 5.99 -12.38 -10.29
C ILE A 79 5.87 -13.75 -10.94
N ILE A 80 4.91 -14.53 -10.45
CA ILE A 80 4.49 -15.80 -11.03
C ILE A 80 3.03 -15.64 -11.44
N GLY A 81 2.70 -15.93 -12.70
CA GLY A 81 1.36 -15.71 -13.26
C GLY A 81 1.11 -14.26 -13.68
N GLN A 82 -0.15 -13.81 -13.63
CA GLN A 82 -0.51 -12.45 -14.01
C GLN A 82 -0.02 -11.46 -12.95
N GLY A 83 0.90 -10.59 -13.36
CA GLY A 83 1.47 -9.53 -12.52
C GLY A 83 0.86 -8.17 -12.76
N PHE A 84 1.19 -7.26 -11.85
CA PHE A 84 1.12 -5.83 -12.13
C PHE A 84 2.34 -5.40 -12.94
N ASP A 85 2.19 -4.32 -13.71
CA ASP A 85 3.30 -3.72 -14.44
C ASP A 85 4.31 -3.13 -13.43
N LYS A 86 5.48 -3.76 -13.33
CA LYS A 86 6.52 -3.37 -12.38
C LYS A 86 7.14 -2.03 -12.72
N ASP A 87 7.25 -1.72 -14.01
CA ASP A 87 7.88 -0.51 -14.50
C ASP A 87 6.94 0.68 -14.30
N TYR A 88 5.63 0.47 -14.48
CA TYR A 88 4.61 1.43 -14.08
C TYR A 88 4.65 1.73 -12.58
N VAL A 89 4.69 0.71 -11.73
CA VAL A 89 4.68 0.90 -10.27
C VAL A 89 5.99 1.47 -9.72
N ALA A 90 7.13 1.04 -10.26
CA ALA A 90 8.43 1.59 -9.90
C ALA A 90 8.62 3.01 -10.44
N GLY A 91 8.08 3.29 -11.64
CA GLY A 91 8.12 4.58 -12.33
C GLY A 91 7.18 5.62 -11.75
N GLU A 92 5.92 5.31 -11.47
CA GLU A 92 4.92 6.25 -10.90
C GLU A 92 5.28 6.77 -9.51
N LEU A 93 6.09 6.02 -8.76
CA LEU A 93 6.57 6.49 -7.46
C LEU A 93 7.64 7.58 -7.57
N GLU A 94 8.17 7.84 -8.77
CA GLU A 94 8.96 9.03 -9.13
C GLU A 94 8.30 9.93 -10.19
N SER A 95 7.32 9.44 -10.96
CA SER A 95 6.62 10.22 -12.00
C SER A 95 5.12 10.31 -11.72
N LEU A 96 4.76 11.31 -10.91
CA LEU A 96 3.41 11.86 -10.90
C LEU A 96 3.35 12.97 -11.96
N VAL A 97 3.24 12.57 -13.23
CA VAL A 97 2.85 13.44 -14.35
C VAL A 97 2.12 12.58 -15.39
N ILE A 98 0.79 12.47 -15.29
CA ILE A 98 -0.22 13.16 -16.13
C ILE A 98 -1.46 13.35 -15.26
#